data_AF-A0A0P6X968-F1
#
_entry.id   AF-A0A0P6X968-F1
#
_cell.length_a   1.000
_cell.length_b   1.000
_cell.length_c   1.000
_cell.angle_alpha   90.00
_cell.angle_beta   90.00
_cell.angle_gamma   90.00
#
_symmetry.space_group_name_H-M   'P 1'
#
loop_
_entity.id
_entity.type
_entity.pdbx_description
1 polymer ?
#
loop_
_entity_poly.entity_id
_entity_poly.type
_entity_poly.pdbx_seq_one_letter_code
_entity_poly.pdbx_strand_id
1 'polypeptide(L)'
;MTQATALEHQQQRLAGMGLGGLLAVSFALNVYLLFLQPLGVLSLRRLVFAAGIGAVLSAAVWLYLRRGRQSLVDWWRRWVMQERLWRAGLLLSGIFHLIYPAPPGQLFALPVELQVEFSSLSALPAEVRLISLNNGMVDVSYKDLQLDETAEIRPGSGIHLTVEGESPAKIRWSGRVWQALTLIFSSDQPIEIRIRYQNREERLRFDAPPILERKITVPVGGWWYYGLVKAGILLLAAVSLAVLAALLRTSPLWEDG
;
A
#
# COMPACT_ATOMS: atom_id res chain seq x y z
N MET A 1 45.18 16.57 18.55
CA MET A 1 43.86 16.37 17.89
C MET A 1 43.02 17.60 18.21
N THR A 2 42.68 18.43 17.23
CA THR A 2 41.98 19.70 17.45
C THR A 2 40.46 19.47 17.60
N GLN A 3 39.76 20.33 18.33
CA GLN A 3 38.29 20.22 18.50
C GLN A 3 37.55 20.11 17.15
N ALA A 4 38.07 20.75 16.09
CA ALA A 4 37.55 20.64 14.73
C ALA A 4 37.60 19.20 14.18
N THR A 5 38.71 18.48 14.35
CA THR A 5 38.85 17.08 13.88
C THR A 5 37.92 16.11 14.61
N ALA A 6 37.61 16.37 15.88
CA ALA A 6 36.67 15.54 16.64
C ALA A 6 35.22 15.72 16.16
N LEU A 7 34.83 16.96 15.85
CA LEU A 7 33.49 17.28 15.32
C LEU A 7 33.26 16.67 13.93
N GLU A 8 34.25 16.75 13.04
CA GLU A 8 34.16 16.14 11.69
C GLU A 8 33.99 14.62 11.77
N HIS A 9 34.75 13.94 12.62
CA HIS A 9 34.60 12.50 12.82
C HIS A 9 33.24 12.13 13.41
N GLN A 10 32.68 12.95 14.31
CA GLN A 10 31.35 12.74 14.85
C GLN A 10 30.26 12.90 13.77
N GLN A 11 30.36 13.95 12.95
CA GLN A 11 29.43 14.17 11.83
C GLN A 11 29.48 13.04 10.80
N GLN A 12 30.67 12.56 10.44
CA GLN A 12 30.84 11.43 9.52
C GLN A 12 30.23 10.14 10.08
N ARG A 13 30.36 9.88 11.38
CA ARG A 13 29.75 8.71 12.02
C ARG A 13 28.22 8.79 11.99
N LEU A 14 27.65 9.94 12.32
CA LEU A 14 26.20 10.16 12.27
C LEU A 14 25.66 10.03 10.84
N ALA A 15 26.34 10.61 9.85
CA ALA A 15 25.97 10.47 8.45
C ALA A 15 26.05 9.01 7.98
N GLY A 16 27.10 8.28 8.38
CA GLY A 16 27.24 6.85 8.08
C GLY A 16 26.14 6.00 8.71
N MET A 17 25.75 6.28 9.96
CA MET A 17 24.62 5.61 10.62
C MET A 17 23.30 5.93 9.91
N GLY A 18 23.07 7.19 9.54
CA GLY A 18 21.87 7.60 8.79
C GLY A 18 21.76 6.90 7.44
N LEU A 19 22.85 6.85 6.67
CA LEU A 19 22.91 6.10 5.40
C LEU A 19 22.71 4.60 5.60
N GLY A 20 23.31 4.01 6.64
CA GLY A 20 23.13 2.59 6.98
C GLY A 20 21.68 2.25 7.33
N GLY A 21 21.01 3.12 8.09
CA GLY A 21 19.59 3.00 8.38
C GLY A 21 18.72 3.13 7.14
N LEU A 22 18.96 4.14 6.30
CA LEU A 22 18.26 4.31 5.03
C LEU A 22 18.42 3.10 4.10
N LEU A 23 19.63 2.55 4.04
CA LEU A 23 19.94 1.35 3.27
C LEU A 23 19.20 0.11 3.81
N ALA A 24 19.16 -0.05 5.14
CA ALA A 24 18.41 -1.14 5.77
C ALA A 24 16.91 -1.06 5.46
N VAL A 25 16.32 0.13 5.55
CA VAL A 25 14.92 0.37 5.18
C VAL A 25 14.68 0.11 3.70
N SER A 26 15.60 0.53 2.82
CA SER A 26 15.51 0.28 1.38
C SER A 26 15.56 -1.21 1.03
N PHE A 27 16.47 -1.97 1.65
CA PHE A 27 16.51 -3.43 1.47
C PHE A 27 15.27 -4.09 2.02
N ALA A 28 14.82 -3.71 3.21
CA ALA A 28 13.59 -4.23 3.81
C ALA A 28 12.38 -3.98 2.92
N LEU A 29 12.27 -2.79 2.33
CA LEU A 29 11.22 -2.46 1.38
C LEU A 29 11.27 -3.37 0.14
N ASN A 30 12.42 -3.50 -0.52
CA ASN A 30 12.55 -4.37 -1.70
C ASN A 30 12.22 -5.84 -1.36
N VAL A 31 12.73 -6.35 -0.24
CA VAL A 31 12.44 -7.71 0.22
C VAL A 31 10.95 -7.89 0.50
N TYR A 32 10.33 -6.90 1.15
CA TYR A 32 8.90 -6.94 1.45
C TYR A 32 8.07 -6.95 0.16
N LEU A 33 8.33 -6.02 -0.76
CA LEU A 33 7.56 -5.87 -2.00
C LEU A 33 7.72 -7.06 -2.95
N LEU A 34 8.94 -7.59 -3.10
CA LEU A 34 9.24 -8.63 -4.08
C LEU A 34 8.88 -10.04 -3.60
N PHE A 35 9.04 -10.33 -2.30
CA PHE A 35 8.97 -11.70 -1.80
C PHE A 35 7.92 -11.95 -0.73
N LEU A 36 7.52 -10.93 0.03
CA LEU A 36 6.75 -11.15 1.26
C LEU A 36 5.37 -10.49 1.28
N GLN A 37 5.06 -9.57 0.38
CA GLN A 37 3.82 -8.82 0.42
C GLN A 37 2.61 -9.75 0.15
N PRO A 38 1.72 -9.98 1.13
CA PRO A 38 0.42 -10.60 0.87
C PRO A 38 -0.52 -9.58 0.21
N LEU A 39 -1.46 -10.06 -0.61
CA LEU A 39 -2.56 -9.23 -1.10
C LEU A 39 -3.53 -8.93 0.06
N GLY A 40 -3.86 -7.66 0.27
CA GLY A 40 -4.94 -7.22 1.18
C GLY A 40 -4.72 -7.37 2.69
N VAL A 41 -3.59 -7.91 3.16
CA VAL A 41 -3.32 -8.10 4.59
C VAL A 41 -1.95 -7.57 4.99
N LEU A 42 -1.90 -6.77 6.05
CA LEU A 42 -0.67 -6.32 6.69
C LEU A 42 -0.21 -7.37 7.71
N SER A 43 0.83 -8.12 7.38
CA SER A 43 1.43 -9.06 8.33
C SER A 43 2.61 -8.43 9.04
N LEU A 44 2.43 -8.07 10.32
CA LEU A 44 3.51 -7.57 11.18
C LEU A 44 4.70 -8.54 11.21
N ARG A 45 4.44 -9.86 11.22
CA ARG A 45 5.48 -10.89 11.18
C ARG A 45 6.35 -10.78 9.92
N ARG A 46 5.73 -10.56 8.75
CA ARG A 46 6.46 -10.40 7.48
C ARG A 46 7.21 -9.08 7.40
N LEU A 47 6.65 -8.00 7.95
CA LEU A 47 7.35 -6.71 8.07
C LEU A 47 8.60 -6.82 8.95
N VAL A 48 8.48 -7.46 10.12
CA VAL A 48 9.61 -7.70 11.03
C VAL A 48 10.67 -8.58 10.35
N PHE A 49 10.25 -9.62 9.64
CA PHE A 49 11.16 -10.49 8.88
C PHE A 49 11.88 -9.71 7.77
N ALA A 50 11.15 -8.89 7.00
CA ALA A 50 11.74 -8.02 5.97
C ALA A 50 12.72 -7.00 6.57
N ALA A 51 12.38 -6.39 7.70
CA ALA A 51 13.25 -5.49 8.44
C ALA A 51 14.53 -6.19 8.93
N GLY A 52 14.40 -7.42 9.44
CA GLY A 52 15.53 -8.26 9.83
C GLY A 52 16.47 -8.54 8.66
N ILE A 53 15.93 -8.98 7.52
CA ILE A 53 16.73 -9.20 6.31
C ILE A 53 17.39 -7.88 5.84
N GLY A 54 16.64 -6.78 5.82
CA GLY A 54 17.17 -5.47 5.43
C GLY A 54 18.33 -5.00 6.31
N ALA A 55 18.22 -5.21 7.63
CA ALA A 55 19.30 -4.93 8.58
C ALA A 55 20.53 -5.81 8.34
N VAL A 56 20.34 -7.11 8.12
CA VAL A 56 21.44 -8.05 7.81
C VAL A 56 22.15 -7.66 6.51
N LEU A 57 21.41 -7.33 5.45
CA LEU A 57 21.99 -6.90 4.17
C LEU A 57 22.75 -5.59 4.31
N SER A 58 22.19 -4.59 5.01
CA SER A 58 22.88 -3.33 5.28
C SER A 58 24.17 -3.54 6.09
N ALA A 59 24.12 -4.41 7.11
CA ALA A 59 25.30 -4.77 7.90
C ALA A 59 26.36 -5.50 7.05
N ALA A 60 25.95 -6.38 6.13
CA ALA A 60 26.86 -7.05 5.22
C ALA A 60 27.58 -6.05 4.29
N VAL A 61 26.86 -5.06 3.75
CA VAL A 61 27.47 -3.96 2.97
C VAL A 61 28.48 -3.19 3.84
N TRP A 62 28.10 -2.82 5.06
CA TRP A 62 29.00 -2.12 5.96
C TRP A 62 30.26 -2.93 6.31
N LEU A 63 30.13 -4.23 6.58
CA LEU A 63 31.26 -5.12 6.84
C LEU A 63 32.19 -5.24 5.63
N TYR A 64 31.62 -5.37 4.42
CA TYR A 64 32.37 -5.42 3.16
C TYR A 64 33.21 -4.14 2.99
N LEU A 65 32.61 -2.97 3.16
CA LEU A 65 33.31 -1.69 3.05
C LEU A 65 34.39 -1.51 4.12
N ARG A 66 34.10 -1.95 5.35
CA ARG A 66 35.07 -1.89 6.45
C ARG A 66 36.29 -2.77 6.19
N ARG A 67 36.12 -3.94 5.56
CA ARG A 67 37.24 -4.79 5.14
C ARG A 67 38.14 -4.07 4.12
N GLY A 68 37.56 -3.27 3.24
CA GLY A 68 38.26 -2.40 2.30
C GLY A 68 38.80 -1.09 2.88
N ARG A 69 38.69 -0.87 4.20
CA ARG A 69 39.04 0.38 4.91
C ARG A 69 38.32 1.63 4.37
N GLN A 70 37.11 1.47 3.85
CA GLN A 70 36.31 2.57 3.32
C GLN A 70 35.12 2.87 4.23
N SER A 71 34.75 4.14 4.35
CA SER A 71 33.51 4.54 5.02
C SER A 71 32.33 4.42 4.07
N LEU A 72 31.13 4.15 4.60
CA LEU A 72 29.90 4.08 3.80
C LEU A 72 29.60 5.43 3.10
N VAL A 73 29.89 6.55 3.78
CA VAL A 73 29.68 7.90 3.25
C VAL A 73 30.57 8.16 2.04
N ASP A 74 31.86 7.89 2.17
CA ASP A 74 32.84 8.15 1.10
C ASP A 74 32.60 7.23 -0.09
N TRP A 75 32.31 5.96 0.18
CA TRP A 75 31.98 4.99 -0.85
C TRP A 75 30.71 5.38 -1.61
N TRP A 76 29.65 5.76 -0.89
CA TRP A 76 28.40 6.24 -1.49
C TRP A 76 28.63 7.48 -2.37
N ARG A 77 29.40 8.46 -1.87
CA ARG A 77 29.71 9.67 -2.63
C ARG A 77 30.46 9.35 -3.91
N ARG A 78 31.47 8.47 -3.85
CA ARG A 78 32.28 8.08 -5.01
C ARG A 78 31.48 7.26 -6.02
N TRP A 79 30.89 6.16 -5.60
CA TRP A 79 30.31 5.19 -6.52
C TRP A 79 28.83 5.46 -6.81
N VAL A 80 28.05 5.88 -5.83
CA VAL A 80 26.61 6.11 -6.09
C VAL A 80 26.38 7.48 -6.71
N MET A 81 26.99 8.53 -6.16
CA MET A 81 26.76 9.91 -6.61
C MET A 81 27.63 10.32 -7.81
N GLN A 82 28.98 10.25 -7.69
CA GLN A 82 29.88 10.74 -8.75
C GLN A 82 29.80 9.88 -10.02
N GLU A 83 29.81 8.55 -9.89
CA GLU A 83 29.62 7.61 -11.02
C GLU A 83 28.15 7.48 -11.47
N ARG A 84 27.24 8.26 -10.87
CA ARG A 84 25.81 8.34 -11.24
C ARG A 84 25.05 7.01 -11.17
N LEU A 85 25.51 6.04 -10.38
CA LEU A 85 24.85 4.73 -10.23
C LEU A 85 23.47 4.83 -9.54
N TRP A 86 23.15 5.96 -8.91
CA TRP A 86 21.78 6.27 -8.50
C TRP A 86 20.77 6.21 -9.67
N ARG A 87 21.21 6.53 -10.90
CA ARG A 87 20.36 6.41 -12.11
C ARG A 87 20.05 4.96 -12.45
N ALA A 88 21.05 4.08 -12.31
CA ALA A 88 20.87 2.65 -12.48
C ALA A 88 19.91 2.11 -11.41
N GLY A 89 20.06 2.53 -10.15
CA GLY A 89 19.13 2.19 -9.08
C GLY A 89 17.68 2.63 -9.37
N LEU A 90 17.48 3.86 -9.86
CA LEU A 90 16.15 4.35 -10.26
C LEU A 90 15.58 3.58 -11.46
N LEU A 91 16.40 3.30 -12.47
CA LEU A 91 15.97 2.55 -13.65
C LEU A 91 15.57 1.12 -13.26
N LEU A 92 16.39 0.44 -12.44
CA LEU A 92 16.09 -0.89 -11.93
C LEU A 92 14.83 -0.87 -11.06
N SER A 93 14.67 0.11 -10.17
CA SER A 93 13.46 0.29 -9.36
C SER A 93 12.22 0.45 -10.24
N GLY A 94 12.31 1.27 -11.29
CA GLY A 94 11.26 1.46 -12.27
C GLY A 94 10.91 0.17 -13.01
N ILE A 95 11.91 -0.56 -13.51
CA ILE A 95 11.72 -1.84 -14.20
C ILE A 95 11.08 -2.87 -13.27
N PHE A 96 11.59 -3.02 -12.04
CA PHE A 96 10.99 -3.92 -11.05
C PHE A 96 9.55 -3.54 -10.75
N HIS A 97 9.24 -2.25 -10.66
CA HIS A 97 7.87 -1.80 -10.45
C HIS A 97 6.96 -1.97 -11.68
N LEU A 98 7.50 -2.06 -12.89
CA LEU A 98 6.69 -2.37 -14.09
C LEU A 98 6.40 -3.87 -14.18
N ILE A 99 7.37 -4.72 -13.84
CA ILE A 99 7.22 -6.18 -13.87
C ILE A 99 6.42 -6.67 -12.67
N TYR A 100 6.73 -6.14 -11.49
CA TYR A 100 6.07 -6.41 -10.21
C TYR A 100 5.53 -5.09 -9.67
N PRO A 101 4.41 -4.58 -10.22
CA PRO A 101 3.79 -3.37 -9.70
C PRO A 101 3.55 -3.55 -8.22
N ALA A 102 4.00 -2.57 -7.43
CA ALA A 102 3.85 -2.62 -5.98
C ALA A 102 2.37 -2.93 -5.69
N PRO A 103 2.07 -4.09 -5.08
CA PRO A 103 0.70 -4.52 -4.92
C PRO A 103 -0.05 -3.46 -4.14
N PRO A 104 -1.36 -3.30 -4.40
CA PRO A 104 -2.20 -2.41 -3.61
C PRO A 104 -2.04 -2.82 -2.14
N GLY A 105 -1.44 -1.92 -1.36
CA GLY A 105 -0.76 -2.28 -0.13
C GLY A 105 -1.46 -1.67 1.06
N GLN A 106 -1.91 -2.51 1.98
CA GLN A 106 -2.62 -2.06 3.18
C GLN A 106 -1.78 -1.07 4.01
N LEU A 107 -0.44 -1.14 3.94
CA LEU A 107 0.47 -0.20 4.61
C LEU A 107 0.24 1.26 4.18
N PHE A 108 -0.04 1.49 2.90
CA PHE A 108 -0.17 2.82 2.29
C PHE A 108 -1.62 3.17 1.92
N ALA A 109 -2.56 2.27 2.18
CA ALA A 109 -3.98 2.52 2.01
C ALA A 109 -4.49 3.51 3.06
N LEU A 110 -5.40 4.40 2.66
CA LEU A 110 -5.97 5.41 3.56
C LEU A 110 -6.98 4.75 4.52
N PRO A 111 -7.03 5.16 5.80
CA PRO A 111 -8.10 4.75 6.68
C PRO A 111 -9.43 5.37 6.24
N VAL A 112 -10.50 4.58 6.27
CA VAL A 112 -11.83 4.95 5.80
C VAL A 112 -12.87 4.37 6.73
N GLU A 113 -13.80 5.21 7.13
CA GLU A 113 -15.10 4.80 7.67
C GLU A 113 -16.13 4.98 6.57
N LEU A 114 -16.79 3.88 6.24
CA LEU A 114 -17.84 3.80 5.24
C LEU A 114 -19.17 3.53 5.93
N GLN A 115 -20.19 4.29 5.56
CA GLN A 115 -21.57 3.99 5.88
C GLN A 115 -22.37 4.01 4.58
N VAL A 116 -23.05 2.91 4.30
CA VAL A 116 -23.96 2.77 3.16
C VAL A 116 -25.37 2.63 3.71
N GLU A 117 -26.26 3.51 3.31
CA GLU A 117 -27.68 3.45 3.64
C GLU A 117 -28.48 3.21 2.37
N PHE A 118 -29.41 2.25 2.42
CA PHE A 118 -30.31 1.91 1.34
C PHE A 118 -31.74 2.32 1.74
N SER A 119 -32.41 3.07 0.88
CA SER A 119 -33.81 3.49 1.09
C SER A 119 -34.66 3.08 -0.10
N SER A 120 -35.87 2.59 0.15
CA SER A 120 -36.81 2.26 -0.93
C SER A 120 -37.36 3.56 -1.52
N LEU A 121 -37.43 3.63 -2.85
CA LEU A 121 -38.15 4.69 -3.56
C LEU A 121 -39.61 4.29 -3.85
N SER A 122 -39.96 3.03 -3.57
CA SER A 122 -41.28 2.45 -3.75
C SER A 122 -42.03 2.37 -2.42
N ALA A 123 -43.35 2.27 -2.48
CA ALA A 123 -44.17 1.96 -1.30
C ALA A 123 -44.05 0.47 -0.89
N LEU A 124 -43.47 -0.37 -1.75
CA LEU A 124 -43.22 -1.78 -1.46
C LEU A 124 -41.88 -1.96 -0.73
N PRO A 125 -41.78 -2.97 0.15
CA PRO A 125 -40.51 -3.42 0.69
C PRO A 125 -39.54 -3.78 -0.44
N ALA A 126 -38.27 -3.40 -0.28
CA ALA A 126 -37.20 -3.74 -1.22
C ALA A 126 -36.24 -4.75 -0.57
N GLU A 127 -35.86 -5.78 -1.32
CA GLU A 127 -34.76 -6.67 -0.96
C GLU A 127 -33.50 -6.23 -1.70
N VAL A 128 -32.54 -5.70 -0.95
CA VAL A 128 -31.22 -5.36 -1.47
C VAL A 128 -30.24 -6.47 -1.12
N ARG A 129 -29.58 -7.01 -2.13
CA ARG A 129 -28.52 -8.00 -1.95
C ARG A 129 -27.17 -7.33 -2.14
N LEU A 130 -26.38 -7.25 -1.08
CA LEU A 130 -24.98 -6.86 -1.17
C LEU A 130 -24.16 -8.09 -1.58
N ILE A 131 -23.61 -8.03 -2.80
CA ILE A 131 -22.85 -9.13 -3.41
C ILE A 131 -21.39 -9.03 -2.97
N SER A 132 -20.78 -7.85 -3.14
CA SER A 132 -19.41 -7.64 -2.68
C SER A 132 -19.14 -6.19 -2.31
N LEU A 133 -18.21 -6.03 -1.37
CA LEU A 133 -17.59 -4.76 -1.04
C LEU A 133 -16.08 -4.95 -1.18
N ASN A 134 -15.46 -4.28 -2.15
CA ASN A 134 -14.02 -4.39 -2.38
C ASN A 134 -13.34 -3.08 -2.00
N ASN A 135 -12.27 -3.15 -1.21
CA ASN A 135 -11.54 -1.97 -0.71
C ASN A 135 -10.40 -1.52 -1.64
N GLY A 136 -10.41 -1.96 -2.90
CA GLY A 136 -9.35 -1.72 -3.89
C GLY A 136 -8.12 -2.60 -3.73
N MET A 137 -8.10 -3.48 -2.73
CA MET A 137 -7.09 -4.52 -2.54
C MET A 137 -7.73 -5.91 -2.59
N VAL A 138 -8.76 -6.12 -1.77
CA VAL A 138 -9.45 -7.40 -1.57
C VAL A 138 -10.93 -7.16 -1.28
N ASP A 139 -11.72 -8.23 -1.40
CA ASP A 139 -13.09 -8.22 -0.92
C ASP A 139 -13.10 -8.19 0.61
N VAL A 140 -13.91 -7.27 1.14
CA VAL A 140 -14.16 -7.11 2.57
C VAL A 140 -15.00 -8.29 3.03
N SER A 141 -14.53 -8.96 4.09
CA SER A 141 -15.27 -10.05 4.71
C SER A 141 -16.58 -9.52 5.30
N TYR A 142 -17.67 -10.25 5.09
CA TYR A 142 -18.96 -9.92 5.71
C TYR A 142 -18.89 -9.89 7.25
N LYS A 143 -17.92 -10.60 7.85
CA LYS A 143 -17.68 -10.56 9.31
C LYS A 143 -17.13 -9.23 9.81
N ASP A 144 -16.52 -8.45 8.92
CA ASP A 144 -15.94 -7.14 9.23
C ASP A 144 -16.97 -6.01 9.02
N LEU A 145 -18.16 -6.34 8.52
CA LEU A 145 -19.27 -5.40 8.34
C LEU A 145 -20.11 -5.34 9.61
N GLN A 146 -20.40 -4.11 10.04
CA GLN A 146 -21.42 -3.86 11.05
C GLN A 146 -22.75 -3.72 10.32
N LEU A 147 -23.61 -4.68 10.57
CA LEU A 147 -24.92 -4.79 9.95
C LEU A 147 -26.00 -4.34 10.93
N ASP A 148 -27.03 -3.69 10.40
CA ASP A 148 -28.26 -3.37 11.13
C ASP A 148 -29.17 -4.62 11.29
N GLU A 149 -30.19 -4.56 12.14
CA GLU A 149 -31.19 -5.62 12.36
C GLU A 149 -31.96 -5.98 11.09
N THR A 150 -31.99 -5.07 10.11
CA THR A 150 -32.59 -5.23 8.79
C THR A 150 -31.75 -6.10 7.84
N ALA A 151 -30.60 -6.61 8.28
CA ALA A 151 -29.65 -7.34 7.46
C ALA A 151 -29.48 -8.80 7.92
N GLU A 152 -29.53 -9.73 6.97
CA GLU A 152 -29.32 -11.16 7.20
C GLU A 152 -28.18 -11.68 6.32
N ILE A 153 -27.23 -12.40 6.92
CA ILE A 153 -26.18 -13.12 6.18
C ILE A 153 -26.73 -14.48 5.78
N ARG A 154 -26.97 -14.68 4.47
CA ARG A 154 -27.43 -15.96 3.93
C ARG A 154 -26.27 -16.72 3.29
N PRO A 155 -25.92 -17.93 3.78
CA PRO A 155 -24.83 -18.72 3.23
C PRO A 155 -25.01 -19.00 1.74
N GLY A 156 -23.99 -18.70 0.92
CA GLY A 156 -24.01 -18.92 -0.53
C GLY A 156 -24.72 -17.83 -1.35
N SER A 157 -25.49 -16.94 -0.73
CA SER A 157 -26.15 -15.83 -1.43
C SER A 157 -25.70 -14.44 -0.97
N GLY A 158 -24.95 -14.29 0.13
CA GLY A 158 -24.36 -13.01 0.54
C GLY A 158 -25.20 -12.30 1.61
N ILE A 159 -25.14 -10.97 1.65
CA ILE A 159 -25.91 -10.20 2.64
C ILE A 159 -27.19 -9.70 2.01
N HIS A 160 -28.32 -10.05 2.62
CA HIS A 160 -29.65 -9.61 2.22
C HIS A 160 -30.12 -8.55 3.20
N LEU A 161 -30.61 -7.44 2.67
CA LEU A 161 -31.04 -6.27 3.41
C LEU A 161 -32.50 -6.04 3.06
N THR A 162 -33.36 -6.06 4.06
CA THR A 162 -34.77 -5.74 3.88
C THR A 162 -34.98 -4.26 4.16
N VAL A 163 -35.49 -3.52 3.19
CA VAL A 163 -35.74 -2.09 3.29
C VAL A 163 -37.25 -1.86 3.29
N GLU A 164 -37.80 -1.41 4.42
CA GLU A 164 -39.23 -1.18 4.61
C GLU A 164 -39.54 0.29 4.85
N GLY A 165 -40.24 0.94 3.91
CA GLY A 165 -40.74 2.31 4.08
C GLY A 165 -39.67 3.32 4.52
N GLU A 166 -39.86 3.94 5.68
CA GLU A 166 -38.96 4.94 6.26
C GLU A 166 -37.76 4.37 7.03
N SER A 167 -37.62 3.04 7.10
CA SER A 167 -36.53 2.36 7.79
C SER A 167 -35.42 1.96 6.79
N PRO A 168 -34.39 2.80 6.59
CA PRO A 168 -33.30 2.46 5.68
C PRO A 168 -32.44 1.33 6.25
N ALA A 169 -32.06 0.37 5.40
CA ALA A 169 -31.06 -0.62 5.78
C ALA A 169 -29.67 0.00 5.77
N LYS A 170 -28.85 -0.30 6.79
CA LYS A 170 -27.54 0.33 6.98
C LYS A 170 -26.44 -0.71 7.09
N ILE A 171 -25.33 -0.42 6.42
CA ILE A 171 -24.08 -1.16 6.52
C ILE A 171 -22.99 -0.18 6.90
N ARG A 172 -22.21 -0.51 7.92
CA ARG A 172 -21.02 0.24 8.30
C ARG A 172 -19.78 -0.63 8.20
N TRP A 173 -18.70 -0.01 7.78
CA TRP A 173 -17.40 -0.65 7.69
C TRP A 173 -16.30 0.35 8.04
N SER A 174 -15.30 -0.08 8.78
CA SER A 174 -14.10 0.71 9.05
C SER A 174 -12.88 -0.11 8.66
N GLY A 175 -11.99 0.49 7.88
CA GLY A 175 -10.81 -0.21 7.42
C GLY A 175 -9.91 0.67 6.57
N ARG A 176 -9.19 0.06 5.63
CA ARG A 176 -8.26 0.76 4.75
C ARG A 176 -8.63 0.53 3.29
N VAL A 177 -8.60 1.59 2.49
CA VAL A 177 -8.93 1.55 1.06
C VAL A 177 -7.74 1.98 0.23
N TRP A 178 -7.49 1.24 -0.84
CA TRP A 178 -6.52 1.59 -1.86
C TRP A 178 -7.22 2.12 -3.10
N GLN A 179 -7.02 3.41 -3.41
CA GLN A 179 -7.56 4.14 -4.56
C GLN A 179 -9.07 4.32 -4.52
N ALA A 180 -9.83 3.23 -4.62
CA ALA A 180 -11.27 3.27 -4.71
C ALA A 180 -11.92 2.10 -3.98
N LEU A 181 -13.10 2.36 -3.45
CA LEU A 181 -14.00 1.37 -2.90
C LEU A 181 -15.00 0.96 -3.98
N THR A 182 -15.23 -0.33 -4.15
CA THR A 182 -16.20 -0.85 -5.12
C THR A 182 -17.31 -1.58 -4.37
N LEU A 183 -18.54 -1.15 -4.59
CA LEU A 183 -19.75 -1.76 -4.06
C LEU A 183 -20.49 -2.47 -5.20
N ILE A 184 -20.76 -3.76 -5.05
CA ILE A 184 -21.57 -4.54 -5.99
C ILE A 184 -22.82 -5.02 -5.28
N PHE A 185 -23.99 -4.66 -5.80
CA PHE A 185 -25.28 -4.98 -5.21
C PHE A 185 -26.35 -5.28 -6.28
N SER A 186 -27.44 -5.91 -5.89
CA SER A 186 -28.66 -6.02 -6.69
C SER A 186 -29.87 -5.61 -5.85
N SER A 187 -30.95 -5.18 -6.49
CA SER A 187 -32.18 -4.74 -5.83
C SER A 187 -33.37 -5.14 -6.68
N ASP A 188 -34.41 -5.69 -6.07
CA ASP A 188 -35.66 -6.05 -6.76
C ASP A 188 -36.59 -4.85 -6.97
N GLN A 189 -36.40 -3.76 -6.22
CA GLN A 189 -37.16 -2.52 -6.31
C GLN A 189 -36.27 -1.30 -6.62
N PRO A 190 -36.86 -0.17 -7.06
CA PRO A 190 -36.18 1.12 -7.11
C PRO A 190 -35.70 1.58 -5.73
N ILE A 191 -34.45 2.02 -5.65
CA ILE A 191 -33.80 2.40 -4.38
C ILE A 191 -32.96 3.67 -4.50
N GLU A 192 -32.76 4.35 -3.37
CA GLU A 192 -31.75 5.38 -3.17
C GLU A 192 -30.63 4.81 -2.30
N ILE A 193 -29.38 5.03 -2.70
CA ILE A 193 -28.20 4.69 -1.92
C ILE A 193 -27.54 5.98 -1.46
N ARG A 194 -27.32 6.10 -0.15
CA ARG A 194 -26.48 7.16 0.44
C ARG A 194 -25.18 6.54 0.91
N ILE A 195 -24.08 6.96 0.32
CA ILE A 195 -22.73 6.51 0.66
C ILE A 195 -22.02 7.65 1.38
N ARG A 196 -21.71 7.43 2.65
CA ARG A 196 -20.94 8.36 3.47
C ARG A 196 -19.54 7.82 3.70
N TYR A 197 -18.54 8.62 3.36
CA TYR A 197 -17.13 8.28 3.57
C TYR A 197 -16.30 9.55 3.73
N GLN A 198 -15.39 9.61 4.71
CA GLN A 198 -14.44 10.72 4.89
C GLN A 198 -15.05 12.14 4.74
N ASN A 199 -16.15 12.42 5.44
CA ASN A 199 -16.91 13.69 5.38
C ASN A 199 -17.53 14.03 4.01
N ARG A 200 -17.61 13.06 3.10
CA ARG A 200 -18.35 13.15 1.83
C ARG A 200 -19.61 12.32 1.91
N GLU A 201 -20.65 12.80 1.24
CA GLU A 201 -21.89 12.06 1.04
C GLU A 201 -22.18 12.03 -0.46
N GLU A 202 -22.33 10.84 -1.01
CA GLU A 202 -22.80 10.62 -2.37
C GLU A 202 -24.20 10.02 -2.31
N ARG A 203 -25.13 10.60 -3.07
CA ARG A 203 -26.50 10.09 -3.21
C ARG A 203 -26.69 9.59 -4.62
N LEU A 204 -27.00 8.31 -4.74
CA LEU A 204 -27.20 7.64 -6.01
C LEU A 204 -28.63 7.11 -6.06
N ARG A 205 -29.37 7.53 -7.08
CA ARG A 205 -30.77 7.18 -7.26
C ARG A 205 -30.92 6.17 -8.39
N PHE A 206 -31.71 5.14 -8.14
CA PHE A 206 -31.84 4.00 -9.03
C PHE A 206 -33.33 3.72 -9.29
N ASP A 207 -33.90 4.40 -10.29
CA ASP A 207 -35.36 4.42 -10.52
C ASP A 207 -35.94 3.17 -11.20
N ALA A 208 -35.12 2.40 -11.92
CA ALA A 208 -35.56 1.13 -12.53
C ALA A 208 -35.09 -0.05 -11.67
N PRO A 209 -35.94 -1.03 -11.35
CA PRO A 209 -35.56 -2.22 -10.58
C PRO A 209 -34.59 -3.05 -11.43
N PRO A 210 -33.29 -3.10 -11.10
CA PRO A 210 -32.38 -3.96 -11.82
C PRO A 210 -32.48 -5.39 -11.29
N ILE A 211 -32.99 -6.31 -12.11
CA ILE A 211 -32.76 -7.76 -11.87
C ILE A 211 -31.25 -8.09 -11.97
N LEU A 212 -30.41 -7.15 -12.43
CA LEU A 212 -28.97 -7.28 -12.67
C LEU A 212 -28.10 -6.63 -11.59
N GLU A 213 -26.89 -7.14 -11.44
CA GLU A 213 -25.85 -6.60 -10.55
C GLU A 213 -25.45 -5.18 -10.97
N ARG A 214 -25.35 -4.27 -10.00
CA ARG A 214 -24.87 -2.90 -10.18
C ARG A 214 -23.56 -2.71 -9.43
N LYS A 215 -22.61 -2.05 -10.11
CA LYS A 215 -21.29 -1.72 -9.59
C LYS A 215 -21.17 -0.21 -9.39
N ILE A 216 -20.88 0.21 -8.18
CA ILE A 216 -20.53 1.59 -7.83
C ILE A 216 -19.06 1.62 -7.44
N THR A 217 -18.30 2.57 -7.99
CA THR A 217 -16.90 2.77 -7.62
C THR A 217 -16.73 4.18 -7.05
N VAL A 218 -16.30 4.25 -5.79
CA VAL A 218 -16.15 5.47 -5.02
C VAL A 218 -14.65 5.74 -4.80
N PRO A 219 -14.09 6.81 -5.37
CA PRO A 219 -12.67 7.15 -5.19
C PRO A 219 -12.44 7.72 -3.78
N VAL A 220 -11.58 7.09 -2.99
CA VAL A 220 -11.36 7.48 -1.57
C VAL A 220 -10.11 8.36 -1.38
N GLY A 221 -9.45 8.76 -2.45
CA GLY A 221 -8.34 9.70 -2.40
C GLY A 221 -8.05 10.33 -3.74
N GLY A 222 -7.34 11.46 -3.73
CA GLY A 222 -6.84 12.05 -4.96
C GLY A 222 -5.81 11.15 -5.63
N TRP A 223 -5.84 11.07 -6.97
CA TRP A 223 -4.86 10.30 -7.75
C TRP A 223 -3.41 10.69 -7.41
N TRP A 224 -3.17 11.95 -7.05
CA TRP A 224 -1.87 12.49 -6.67
C TRP A 224 -1.29 11.82 -5.42
N TYR A 225 -2.12 11.46 -4.43
CA TYR A 225 -1.66 10.80 -3.20
C TYR A 225 -0.99 9.47 -3.53
N TYR A 226 -1.68 8.65 -4.33
CA TYR A 226 -1.18 7.36 -4.76
C TYR A 226 0.03 7.48 -5.69
N GLY A 227 0.08 8.55 -6.51
CA GLY A 227 1.26 8.91 -7.29
C GLY A 227 2.48 9.21 -6.42
N LEU A 228 2.32 10.03 -5.37
CA LEU A 228 3.40 10.37 -4.44
C LEU A 228 3.86 9.15 -3.63
N VAL A 229 2.94 8.31 -3.16
CA VAL A 229 3.27 7.05 -2.47
C VAL A 229 4.12 6.16 -3.37
N LYS A 230 3.70 5.94 -4.63
CA LYS A 230 4.46 5.14 -5.59
C LYS A 230 5.83 5.74 -5.89
N ALA A 231 5.91 7.05 -6.08
CA ALA A 231 7.18 7.75 -6.28
C ALA A 231 8.11 7.58 -5.07
N GLY A 232 7.59 7.72 -3.84
CA GLY A 232 8.34 7.51 -2.60
C GLY A 232 8.87 6.08 -2.48
N ILE A 233 8.04 5.08 -2.79
CA ILE A 233 8.44 3.67 -2.84
C ILE A 233 9.57 3.46 -3.85
N LEU A 234 9.42 4.00 -5.06
CA LEU A 234 10.43 3.88 -6.12
C LEU A 234 11.77 4.50 -5.71
N LEU A 235 11.76 5.71 -5.17
CA LEU A 235 12.95 6.43 -4.72
C LEU A 235 13.63 5.68 -3.57
N LEU A 236 12.85 5.19 -2.60
CA LEU A 236 13.39 4.45 -1.47
C LEU A 236 13.95 3.09 -1.90
N ALA A 237 13.25 2.35 -2.76
CA ALA A 237 13.73 1.08 -3.30
C ALA A 237 15.00 1.23 -4.14
N ALA A 238 15.14 2.34 -4.87
CA ALA A 238 16.30 2.64 -5.69
C ALA A 238 17.61 2.77 -4.90
N VAL A 239 17.56 3.15 -3.62
CA VAL A 239 18.76 3.31 -2.78
C VAL A 239 19.56 2.01 -2.71
N SER A 240 18.94 0.90 -2.31
CA SER A 240 19.61 -0.40 -2.21
C SER A 240 20.00 -0.96 -3.58
N LEU A 241 19.18 -0.74 -4.62
CA LEU A 241 19.52 -1.15 -5.98
C LEU A 241 20.74 -0.39 -6.53
N ALA A 242 20.89 0.89 -6.21
CA ALA A 242 22.07 1.67 -6.55
C ALA A 242 23.32 1.14 -5.82
N VAL A 243 23.19 0.75 -4.55
CA VAL A 243 24.27 0.09 -3.81
C VAL A 243 24.64 -1.24 -4.45
N LEU A 244 23.67 -2.08 -4.80
CA LEU A 244 23.93 -3.36 -5.46
C LEU A 244 24.63 -3.16 -6.81
N ALA A 245 24.18 -2.20 -7.62
CA ALA A 245 24.85 -1.85 -8.88
C ALA A 245 26.29 -1.39 -8.66
N ALA A 246 26.53 -0.58 -7.64
CA ALA A 246 27.88 -0.14 -7.26
C ALA A 246 28.76 -1.28 -6.76
N LEU A 247 28.23 -2.21 -5.95
CA LEU A 247 28.97 -3.38 -5.49
C LEU A 247 29.30 -4.34 -6.64
N LEU A 248 28.39 -4.53 -7.60
CA LEU A 248 28.64 -5.33 -8.79
C LEU A 248 29.76 -4.73 -9.63
N ARG A 249 29.77 -3.40 -9.81
CA ARG A 249 30.81 -2.70 -10.57
C ARG A 249 32.18 -2.70 -9.88
N THR A 250 32.23 -2.77 -8.55
CA THR A 250 33.48 -2.85 -7.78
C THR A 250 33.90 -4.28 -7.48
N SER A 251 33.12 -5.27 -7.92
CA SER A 251 33.44 -6.68 -7.72
C SER A 251 34.53 -7.11 -8.69
N PRO A 252 35.56 -7.85 -8.24
CA PRO A 252 36.61 -8.38 -9.10
C PRO A 252 36.09 -9.37 -10.16
N LEU A 253 34.83 -9.82 -10.05
CA LEU A 253 34.17 -10.68 -11.03
C LEU A 253 34.05 -10.04 -12.45
N TRP A 254 34.33 -8.74 -12.60
CA TRP A 254 34.26 -8.01 -13.86
C TRP A 254 35.64 -7.64 -14.46
N GLU A 255 36.76 -7.98 -13.80
CA GLU A 255 38.11 -7.63 -14.29
C GLU A 255 38.71 -8.66 -15.27
N ASP A 256 38.06 -9.81 -15.47
CA ASP A 256 38.57 -10.92 -16.30
C ASP A 256 37.83 -11.12 -17.65
N GLY A 257 37.20 -10.07 -18.21
CA GLY A 257 36.41 -10.14 -19.45
C GLY A 257 36.85 -9.21 -20.56
#